data_AF-A0A7X7PK81-F1
#
_entry.id   AF-A0A7X7PK81-F1
#
_cell.length_a   1.000
_cell.length_b   1.000
_cell.length_c   1.000
_cell.angle_alpha   90.00
_cell.angle_beta   90.00
_cell.angle_gamma   90.00
#
_symmetry.space_group_name_H-M   'P 1'
#
loop_
_entity.id
_entity.type
_entity.pdbx_description
1 polymer ?
#
loop_
_entity_poly.entity_id
_entity_poly.type
_entity_poly.pdbx_seq_one_letter_code
_entity_poly.pdbx_strand_id
1 'polypeptide(L)'
;MTTKSRRPSLPVLGQRAASAPEPAAATDPTAPRVRLVTLGCDKNTVDSERQLGRLLGAGARLVGDAEGADVVVINTCGFIDAAREESVEAILDAVRLKEAGRVRAVVAMGCLVQRYKEELETELPEVDLFIRLTEAEQLVPQLRARGVLPPADAVSTMERPLRVLSTRTRHTSYLKISEGCDHGCAFCAIPLMRGKHRSTPIDALVREAQQLARAGVVELNIISQDTTWYGRDLLRGNAPSESDLFVGRVFPRMAGAGDAVGNSVHDSVGDAGREGASPAAAPTVSVVSPGSRPGPATPARGSISPASRRGLLPELLTALLDNTDIPWLRLFYMYPSGISRELVELMAREPRIVPYLDMPIQHGSDAVLARMRRPERQATIRERVSWLREAIPDLSLRTTLIIGFPGETEDDFDALLELLEEVRFDHLGAFPYSVEEGTPAAAMPDRVPDTVVRERLERLMELQRSITMERNERWIGRETTVLVDSLVGRDSEMDTVPHAPEGIASERGAIGRTVGQALEIDGVVHISDIGDAQPGEFVRVRIDDVLDDDLIGTRTDRVEGGM
;
A
#
# COMPACT_ATOMS: atom_id res chain seq x y z
N MET A 1 -2.47 -23.91 20.98
CA MET A 1 -2.65 -22.59 21.65
C MET A 1 -2.66 -21.56 20.54
N THR A 2 -3.85 -21.05 20.21
CA THR A 2 -4.06 -20.17 19.06
C THR A 2 -3.28 -18.86 19.24
N THR A 3 -2.43 -18.52 18.28
CA THR A 3 -1.91 -17.17 18.09
C THR A 3 -3.09 -16.27 17.72
N LYS A 4 -3.85 -15.85 18.75
CA LYS A 4 -4.69 -14.66 18.65
C LYS A 4 -3.77 -13.55 18.15
N SER A 5 -4.09 -13.04 16.96
CA SER A 5 -3.74 -11.68 16.55
C SER A 5 -3.72 -10.80 17.81
N ARG A 6 -2.55 -10.26 18.16
CA ARG A 6 -2.33 -9.40 19.32
C ARG A 6 -2.95 -8.02 19.06
N ARG A 7 -4.27 -7.97 18.87
CA ARG A 7 -5.03 -6.72 18.96
C ARG A 7 -5.99 -6.87 20.13
N PRO A 8 -5.71 -6.25 21.29
CA PRO A 8 -6.75 -6.06 22.29
C PRO A 8 -7.91 -5.30 21.64
N SER A 9 -9.14 -5.76 21.83
CA SER A 9 -10.37 -5.04 21.47
C SER A 9 -10.53 -3.84 22.40
N LEU A 10 -9.69 -2.83 22.18
CA LEU A 10 -9.90 -1.47 22.68
C LEU A 10 -10.90 -0.79 21.73
N PRO A 11 -11.76 0.13 22.20
CA PRO A 11 -12.62 0.89 21.32
C PRO A 11 -11.76 1.49 20.20
N VAL A 12 -12.11 1.19 18.95
CA VAL A 12 -11.31 1.54 17.76
C VAL A 12 -11.01 3.05 17.72
N LEU A 13 -11.91 3.86 18.28
CA LEU A 13 -11.78 5.31 18.42
C LEU A 13 -10.93 5.78 19.61
N GLY A 14 -10.71 4.94 20.62
CA GLY A 14 -9.95 5.25 21.84
C GLY A 14 -8.43 5.14 21.68
N GLN A 15 -7.95 4.62 20.55
CA GLN A 15 -6.52 4.61 20.25
C GLN A 15 -6.05 6.03 19.94
N ARG A 16 -5.25 6.62 20.84
CA ARG A 16 -4.52 7.86 20.57
C ARG A 16 -3.66 7.69 19.31
N ALA A 17 -3.96 8.45 18.26
CA ALA A 17 -3.08 8.57 17.12
C ALA A 17 -1.69 9.02 17.58
N ALA A 18 -0.63 8.60 16.88
CA ALA A 18 0.66 9.27 17.01
C ALA A 18 0.42 10.76 16.76
N SER A 19 0.82 11.64 17.68
CA SER A 19 0.61 13.08 17.56
C SER A 19 1.46 13.60 16.41
N ALA A 20 0.92 13.68 15.18
CA ALA A 20 1.55 14.35 14.05
C ALA A 20 2.09 15.71 14.53
N PRO A 21 3.31 16.13 14.14
CA PRO A 21 3.77 17.46 14.50
C PRO A 21 2.75 18.43 13.91
N GLU A 22 2.25 19.36 14.72
CA GLU A 22 1.35 20.40 14.22
C GLU A 22 2.07 21.09 13.05
N PRO A 23 1.54 21.02 11.82
CA PRO A 23 2.15 21.80 10.75
C PRO A 23 2.13 23.26 11.19
N ALA A 24 3.20 24.00 10.93
CA ALA A 24 3.37 25.40 11.37
C ALA A 24 2.22 26.34 10.93
N ALA A 25 1.32 25.88 10.05
CA ALA A 25 0.11 26.57 9.62
C ALA A 25 -1.14 26.32 10.51
N ALA A 26 -1.07 25.47 11.55
CA ALA A 26 -2.22 25.03 12.35
C ALA A 26 -2.47 25.85 13.64
N THR A 27 -2.13 27.14 13.66
CA THR A 27 -2.30 27.98 14.86
C THR A 27 -3.68 28.67 14.94
N ASP A 28 -4.62 28.38 14.04
CA ASP A 28 -5.98 28.93 14.13
C ASP A 28 -6.86 28.05 15.04
N PRO A 29 -7.23 28.51 16.26
CA PRO A 29 -8.08 27.76 17.17
C PRO A 29 -9.49 27.51 16.62
N THR A 30 -9.90 28.23 15.57
CA THR A 30 -11.20 28.09 14.89
C THR A 30 -11.18 27.07 13.76
N ALA A 31 -10.00 26.53 13.39
CA ALA A 31 -9.87 25.52 12.35
C ALA A 31 -10.68 24.24 12.69
N PRO A 32 -11.40 23.64 11.72
CA PRO A 32 -12.13 22.40 11.92
C PRO A 32 -11.22 21.25 12.37
N ARG A 33 -11.61 20.56 13.45
CA ARG A 33 -10.88 19.40 13.99
C ARG A 33 -11.28 18.14 13.26
N VAL A 34 -10.31 17.40 12.77
CA VAL A 34 -10.52 16.15 12.05
C VAL A 34 -9.80 15.02 12.77
N ARG A 35 -10.51 13.92 13.02
CA ARG A 35 -9.92 12.62 13.36
C ARG A 35 -10.04 11.73 12.14
N LEU A 36 -8.93 11.17 11.68
CA LEU A 36 -8.93 10.14 10.65
C LEU A 36 -8.55 8.80 11.29
N VAL A 37 -9.42 7.81 11.16
CA VAL A 37 -9.23 6.42 11.62
C VAL A 37 -8.90 5.57 10.42
N THR A 38 -7.76 4.88 10.46
CA THR A 38 -7.29 4.01 9.39
C THR A 38 -7.42 2.57 9.81
N LEU A 39 -8.16 1.78 9.02
CA LEU A 39 -8.32 0.35 9.23
C LEU A 39 -7.78 -0.44 8.03
N GLY A 40 -7.52 -1.72 8.23
CA GLY A 40 -7.04 -2.60 7.16
C GLY A 40 -5.53 -2.59 7.00
N CYS A 41 -5.07 -2.34 5.77
CA CYS A 41 -3.69 -2.62 5.34
C CYS A 41 -2.81 -1.39 5.12
N ASP A 42 -1.55 -1.64 4.80
CA ASP A 42 -0.53 -0.69 4.36
C ASP A 42 -1.02 0.25 3.22
N LYS A 43 -1.78 -0.27 2.24
CA LYS A 43 -2.37 0.57 1.17
C LYS A 43 -3.38 1.58 1.73
N ASN A 44 -4.22 1.15 2.68
CA ASN A 44 -5.16 2.03 3.36
C ASN A 44 -4.42 3.09 4.19
N THR A 45 -3.28 2.76 4.77
CA THR A 45 -2.41 3.72 5.46
C THR A 45 -1.97 4.83 4.52
N VAL A 46 -1.40 4.48 3.35
CA VAL A 46 -1.00 5.51 2.36
C VAL A 46 -2.19 6.35 1.90
N ASP A 47 -3.35 5.72 1.67
CA ASP A 47 -4.57 6.43 1.27
C ASP A 47 -5.01 7.44 2.33
N SER A 48 -5.01 7.03 3.59
CA SER A 48 -5.34 7.87 4.75
C SER A 48 -4.38 9.04 4.90
N GLU A 49 -3.07 8.81 4.78
CA GLU A 49 -2.05 9.86 4.93
C GLU A 49 -2.12 10.91 3.83
N ARG A 50 -2.47 10.50 2.60
CA ARG A 50 -2.76 11.42 1.49
C ARG A 50 -4.05 12.21 1.72
N GLN A 51 -5.11 11.57 2.24
CA GLN A 51 -6.33 12.30 2.60
C GLN A 51 -6.11 13.30 3.71
N LEU A 52 -5.31 12.94 4.71
CA LEU A 52 -4.95 13.84 5.79
C LEU A 52 -4.18 15.07 5.25
N GLY A 53 -3.23 14.87 4.33
CA GLY A 53 -2.55 15.98 3.64
C GLY A 53 -3.52 16.94 2.94
N ARG A 54 -4.54 16.40 2.25
CA ARG A 54 -5.60 17.20 1.60
C ARG A 54 -6.46 17.97 2.60
N LEU A 55 -6.85 17.34 3.71
CA LEU A 55 -7.67 17.96 4.75
C LEU A 55 -6.93 19.10 5.45
N LEU A 56 -5.65 18.90 5.79
CA LEU A 56 -4.82 19.95 6.37
C LEU A 56 -4.59 21.10 5.38
N GLY A 57 -4.35 20.79 4.10
CA GLY A 57 -4.25 21.81 3.04
C GLY A 57 -5.55 22.61 2.83
N ALA A 58 -6.70 22.01 3.16
CA ALA A 58 -8.02 22.64 3.15
C ALA A 58 -8.34 23.41 4.45
N GLY A 59 -7.40 23.52 5.40
CA GLY A 59 -7.54 24.29 6.64
C GLY A 59 -8.08 23.52 7.83
N ALA A 60 -8.12 22.18 7.78
CA ALA A 60 -8.40 21.36 8.96
C ALA A 60 -7.18 21.22 9.87
N ARG A 61 -7.41 20.81 11.12
CA ARG A 61 -6.36 20.35 12.05
C ARG A 61 -6.61 18.92 12.49
N LEU A 62 -5.55 18.13 12.60
CA LEU A 62 -5.63 16.75 13.09
C LEU A 62 -5.80 16.75 14.61
N VAL A 63 -6.70 15.91 15.12
CA VAL A 63 -6.79 15.60 16.55
C VAL A 63 -6.57 14.11 16.80
N GLY A 64 -5.95 13.78 17.94
CA GLY A 64 -5.62 12.40 18.30
C GLY A 64 -6.80 11.58 18.83
N ASP A 65 -7.85 12.24 19.30
CA ASP A 65 -9.06 11.64 19.88
C ASP A 65 -10.30 12.03 19.07
N ALA A 66 -11.22 11.08 18.90
CA ALA A 66 -12.50 11.29 18.22
C ALA A 66 -13.44 12.21 19.00
N GLU A 67 -13.39 12.19 20.34
CA GLU A 67 -14.27 13.02 21.19
C GLU A 67 -14.02 14.52 21.03
N GLY A 68 -12.82 14.88 20.58
CA GLY A 68 -12.41 16.25 20.30
C GLY A 68 -12.49 16.62 18.82
N ALA A 69 -13.14 15.82 17.96
CA ALA A 69 -13.19 16.08 16.51
C ALA A 69 -14.50 16.75 16.09
N ASP A 70 -14.44 17.67 15.13
CA ASP A 70 -15.63 18.16 14.42
C ASP A 70 -16.04 17.17 13.32
N VAL A 71 -15.07 16.45 12.73
CA VAL A 71 -15.30 15.37 11.74
C VAL A 71 -14.51 14.13 12.11
N VAL A 72 -15.15 12.97 12.06
CA VAL A 72 -14.49 11.67 12.09
C VAL A 72 -14.55 11.04 10.70
N VAL A 73 -13.38 10.77 10.11
CA VAL A 73 -13.23 10.07 8.83
C VAL A 73 -12.73 8.66 9.10
N ILE A 74 -13.50 7.65 8.75
CA ILE A 74 -13.13 6.23 8.86
C ILE A 74 -12.74 5.71 7.48
N ASN A 75 -11.47 5.36 7.28
CA ASN A 75 -11.00 4.62 6.12
C ASN A 75 -11.08 3.12 6.39
N THR A 76 -12.15 2.51 5.88
CA THR A 76 -12.59 1.14 6.13
C THR A 76 -11.81 0.09 5.34
N CYS A 77 -11.74 -1.12 5.91
CA CYS A 77 -11.31 -2.33 5.21
C CYS A 77 -12.52 -3.13 4.73
N GLY A 78 -12.45 -3.67 3.52
CA GLY A 78 -13.51 -4.50 2.94
C GLY A 78 -13.11 -5.96 2.72
N PHE A 79 -11.88 -6.33 3.11
CA PHE A 79 -11.25 -7.61 2.77
C PHE A 79 -11.16 -8.48 4.03
N ILE A 80 -11.73 -9.69 4.00
CA ILE A 80 -12.03 -10.60 5.13
C ILE A 80 -13.12 -10.11 6.10
N ASP A 81 -13.93 -11.05 6.61
CA ASP A 81 -15.12 -10.72 7.42
C ASP A 81 -14.79 -10.01 8.73
N ALA A 82 -13.75 -10.45 9.45
CA ALA A 82 -13.34 -9.81 10.70
C ALA A 82 -12.97 -8.32 10.51
N ALA A 83 -12.36 -7.95 9.38
CA ALA A 83 -12.00 -6.56 9.11
C ALA A 83 -13.20 -5.72 8.65
N ARG A 84 -14.24 -6.35 8.08
CA ARG A 84 -15.52 -5.71 7.77
C ARG A 84 -16.27 -5.38 9.04
N GLU A 85 -16.36 -6.35 9.96
CA GLU A 85 -16.97 -6.17 11.28
C GLU A 85 -16.29 -5.04 12.07
N GLU A 86 -14.95 -5.05 12.14
CA GLU A 86 -14.15 -3.96 12.76
C GLU A 86 -14.45 -2.60 12.12
N SER A 87 -14.63 -2.56 10.79
CA SER A 87 -14.93 -1.32 10.06
C SER A 87 -16.34 -0.81 10.36
N VAL A 88 -17.33 -1.70 10.45
CA VAL A 88 -18.71 -1.32 10.80
C VAL A 88 -18.80 -0.86 12.25
N GLU A 89 -18.13 -1.55 13.18
CA GLU A 89 -18.09 -1.15 14.59
C GLU A 89 -17.48 0.24 14.76
N ALA A 90 -16.38 0.55 14.07
CA ALA A 90 -15.76 1.88 14.09
C ALA A 90 -16.69 2.99 13.56
N ILE A 91 -17.50 2.68 12.54
CA ILE A 91 -18.51 3.62 12.03
C ILE A 91 -19.58 3.86 13.09
N LEU A 92 -20.11 2.79 13.69
CA LEU A 92 -21.14 2.86 14.73
C LEU A 92 -20.65 3.63 15.97
N ASP A 93 -19.40 3.43 16.39
CA ASP A 93 -18.77 4.21 17.46
C ASP A 93 -18.75 5.72 17.13
N ALA A 94 -18.43 6.08 15.89
CA ALA A 94 -18.37 7.48 15.47
C ALA A 94 -19.77 8.09 15.39
N VAL A 95 -20.76 7.32 14.92
CA VAL A 95 -22.18 7.72 14.94
C VAL A 95 -22.65 7.98 16.36
N ARG A 96 -22.32 7.12 17.33
CA ARG A 96 -22.66 7.34 18.75
C ARG A 96 -22.09 8.67 19.29
N LEU A 97 -20.87 9.04 18.89
CA LEU A 97 -20.28 10.34 19.24
C LEU A 97 -21.02 11.52 18.59
N LYS A 98 -21.48 11.35 17.34
CA LYS A 98 -22.29 12.36 16.64
C LYS A 98 -23.66 12.55 17.29
N GLU A 99 -24.35 11.47 17.63
CA GLU A 99 -25.65 11.51 18.33
C GLU A 99 -25.54 12.17 19.71
N ALA A 100 -24.42 11.96 20.40
CA ALA A 100 -24.10 12.65 21.65
C ALA A 100 -23.73 14.15 21.47
N GLY A 101 -23.74 14.67 20.24
CA GLY A 101 -23.40 16.06 19.91
C GLY A 101 -21.91 16.40 20.00
N ARG A 102 -21.04 15.39 20.06
CA ARG A 102 -19.59 15.54 20.27
C ARG A 102 -18.84 15.67 18.95
N VAL A 103 -19.39 15.08 17.89
CA VAL A 103 -18.89 15.13 16.51
C VAL A 103 -19.97 15.75 15.62
N ARG A 104 -19.60 16.57 14.63
CA ARG A 104 -20.58 17.21 13.73
C ARG A 104 -20.87 16.36 12.50
N ALA A 105 -19.86 15.66 11.98
CA ALA A 105 -20.02 14.79 10.82
C ALA A 105 -19.19 13.51 10.91
N VAL A 106 -19.76 12.42 10.40
CA VAL A 106 -19.11 11.11 10.24
C VAL A 106 -18.99 10.79 8.76
N VAL A 107 -17.78 10.45 8.32
CA VAL A 107 -17.49 10.05 6.95
C VAL A 107 -16.95 8.63 6.95
N ALA A 108 -17.60 7.73 6.21
CA ALA A 108 -17.07 6.42 5.90
C ALA A 108 -16.49 6.44 4.49
N MET A 109 -15.25 5.96 4.34
CA MET A 109 -14.61 5.78 3.04
C MET A 109 -13.83 4.47 3.01
N GLY A 110 -13.26 4.09 1.86
CA GLY A 110 -12.34 2.95 1.77
C GLY A 110 -12.93 1.72 1.07
N CYS A 111 -12.29 0.56 1.28
CA CYS A 111 -12.58 -0.66 0.52
C CYS A 111 -14.01 -1.19 0.77
N LEU A 112 -14.51 -1.10 2.00
CA LEU A 112 -15.87 -1.56 2.33
C LEU A 112 -16.90 -0.72 1.57
N VAL A 113 -16.78 0.61 1.68
CA VAL A 113 -17.67 1.57 0.99
C VAL A 113 -17.59 1.42 -0.51
N GLN A 114 -16.40 1.19 -1.09
CA GLN A 114 -16.25 1.01 -2.53
C GLN A 114 -17.06 -0.17 -3.07
N ARG A 115 -17.39 -1.17 -2.25
CA ARG A 115 -18.15 -2.35 -2.66
C ARG A 115 -19.62 -2.28 -2.22
N TYR A 116 -19.89 -1.88 -0.99
CA TYR A 116 -21.21 -1.99 -0.36
C TYR A 116 -21.88 -0.63 -0.11
N LYS A 117 -21.50 0.42 -0.85
CA LYS A 117 -22.02 1.79 -0.65
C LYS A 117 -23.54 1.84 -0.54
N GLU A 118 -24.25 1.25 -1.50
CA GLU A 118 -25.71 1.29 -1.56
C GLU A 118 -26.37 0.63 -0.34
N GLU A 119 -25.83 -0.50 0.11
CA GLU A 119 -26.31 -1.21 1.29
C GLU A 119 -26.01 -0.43 2.57
N LEU A 120 -24.79 0.09 2.71
CA LEU A 120 -24.38 0.91 3.85
C LEU A 120 -25.18 2.21 3.96
N GLU A 121 -25.50 2.85 2.84
CA GLU A 121 -26.36 4.05 2.81
C GLU A 121 -27.80 3.74 3.28
N THR A 122 -28.26 2.51 3.04
CA THR A 122 -29.60 2.06 3.47
C THR A 122 -29.63 1.69 4.94
N GLU A 123 -28.61 0.94 5.41
CA GLU A 123 -28.55 0.39 6.76
C GLU A 123 -27.98 1.36 7.80
N LEU A 124 -27.19 2.35 7.40
CA LEU A 124 -26.53 3.34 8.28
C LEU A 124 -26.83 4.79 7.82
N PRO A 125 -28.11 5.22 7.79
CA PRO A 125 -28.50 6.55 7.31
C PRO A 125 -27.97 7.71 8.18
N GLU A 126 -27.46 7.43 9.38
CA GLU A 126 -26.89 8.41 10.31
C GLU A 126 -25.50 8.90 9.88
N VAL A 127 -24.81 8.19 8.99
CA VAL A 127 -23.51 8.58 8.43
C VAL A 127 -23.70 9.68 7.40
N ASP A 128 -22.94 10.77 7.50
CA ASP A 128 -23.15 11.95 6.64
C ASP A 128 -22.65 11.74 5.20
N LEU A 129 -21.62 10.91 5.05
CA LEU A 129 -20.91 10.72 3.79
C LEU A 129 -20.35 9.31 3.63
N PHE A 130 -20.67 8.70 2.49
CA PHE A 130 -20.03 7.49 1.99
C PHE A 130 -19.20 7.82 0.74
N ILE A 131 -17.88 7.73 0.85
CA ILE A 131 -16.94 8.06 -0.22
C ILE A 131 -16.23 6.80 -0.70
N ARG A 132 -16.44 6.46 -1.98
CA ARG A 132 -15.72 5.32 -2.58
C ARG A 132 -14.23 5.63 -2.70
N LEU A 133 -13.36 4.61 -2.74
CA LEU A 133 -11.93 4.80 -2.97
C LEU A 133 -11.63 5.56 -4.27
N THR A 134 -12.41 5.28 -5.30
CA THR A 134 -12.32 5.95 -6.62
C THR A 134 -12.84 7.38 -6.64
N GLU A 135 -13.49 7.83 -5.57
CA GLU A 135 -14.08 9.17 -5.39
C GLU A 135 -13.36 9.95 -4.29
N ALA A 136 -12.17 9.52 -3.87
CA ALA A 136 -11.51 10.04 -2.67
C ALA A 136 -11.15 11.54 -2.78
N GLU A 137 -11.08 12.10 -3.99
CA GLU A 137 -10.95 13.54 -4.25
C GLU A 137 -12.21 14.35 -3.90
N GLN A 138 -13.38 13.70 -3.80
CA GLN A 138 -14.64 14.35 -3.43
C GLN A 138 -14.76 14.63 -1.92
N LEU A 139 -13.86 14.10 -1.08
CA LEU A 139 -13.91 14.29 0.37
C LEU A 139 -13.92 15.77 0.78
N VAL A 140 -12.94 16.55 0.29
CA VAL A 140 -12.86 17.98 0.63
C VAL A 140 -14.05 18.77 0.04
N PRO A 141 -14.40 18.65 -1.26
CA PRO A 141 -15.59 19.31 -1.81
C PRO A 141 -16.89 19.01 -1.07
N GLN A 142 -17.13 17.75 -0.68
CA GLN A 142 -18.37 17.36 -0.02
C GLN A 142 -18.44 17.82 1.44
N LEU A 143 -17.30 17.90 2.14
CA LEU A 143 -17.22 18.49 3.48
C LEU A 143 -17.41 20.01 3.43
N ARG A 144 -16.91 20.69 2.39
CA ARG A 144 -17.19 22.12 2.14
C ARG A 144 -18.66 22.40 1.90
N ALA A 145 -19.31 21.58 1.06
CA ALA A 145 -20.72 21.73 0.76
C ALA A 145 -21.61 21.61 2.01
N ARG A 146 -21.14 20.87 3.04
CA ARG A 146 -21.80 20.74 4.36
C ARG A 146 -21.42 21.84 5.35
N GLY A 147 -20.60 22.81 4.97
CA GLY A 147 -20.14 23.89 5.84
C GLY A 147 -19.18 23.43 6.94
N VAL A 148 -18.57 22.26 6.80
CA VAL A 148 -17.66 21.70 7.82
C VAL A 148 -16.22 22.17 7.61
N LEU A 149 -15.80 22.32 6.35
CA LEU A 149 -14.52 22.91 5.98
C LEU A 149 -14.72 24.32 5.39
N PRO A 150 -13.73 25.22 5.52
CA PRO A 150 -13.80 26.56 4.95
C PRO A 150 -13.91 26.53 3.41
N PRO A 151 -14.57 27.53 2.81
CA PRO A 151 -14.92 27.53 1.38
C PRO A 151 -13.70 27.69 0.45
N ALA A 152 -12.62 28.27 0.95
CA ALA A 152 -11.34 28.41 0.24
C ALA A 152 -10.26 27.58 0.94
N ASP A 153 -9.20 27.24 0.22
CA ASP A 153 -8.05 26.59 0.80
C ASP A 153 -7.30 27.57 1.72
N ALA A 154 -6.97 27.13 2.93
CA ALA A 154 -6.25 27.95 3.91
C ALA A 154 -4.72 27.93 3.68
N VAL A 155 -4.22 26.90 2.98
CA VAL A 155 -2.79 26.71 2.72
C VAL A 155 -2.50 26.85 1.22
N SER A 156 -1.47 27.62 0.88
CA SER A 156 -0.99 27.76 -0.49
C SER A 156 -0.68 26.39 -1.09
N THR A 157 -0.98 26.17 -2.37
CA THR A 157 -0.73 24.88 -3.05
C THR A 157 0.72 24.40 -2.89
N MET A 158 1.68 25.32 -2.85
CA MET A 158 3.12 25.03 -2.67
C MET A 158 3.48 24.59 -1.25
N GLU A 159 2.67 24.93 -0.26
CA GLU A 159 2.90 24.66 1.17
C GLU A 159 2.08 23.46 1.65
N ARG A 160 1.24 22.87 0.79
CA ARG A 160 0.43 21.71 1.16
C ARG A 160 1.31 20.48 1.32
N PRO A 161 1.22 19.75 2.44
CA PRO A 161 1.86 18.46 2.54
C PRO A 161 1.21 17.50 1.53
N LEU A 162 2.01 16.84 0.68
CA LEU A 162 1.47 15.77 -0.17
C LEU A 162 1.00 14.58 0.68
N ARG A 163 1.61 14.43 1.87
CA ARG A 163 1.37 13.32 2.79
C ARG A 163 1.70 13.70 4.24
N VAL A 164 0.93 13.17 5.19
CA VAL A 164 1.17 13.35 6.62
C VAL A 164 1.33 11.99 7.26
N LEU A 165 2.50 11.72 7.84
CA LEU A 165 2.80 10.43 8.48
C LEU A 165 1.91 10.23 9.72
N SER A 166 1.19 9.12 9.71
CA SER A 166 0.20 8.74 10.72
C SER A 166 0.69 7.61 11.63
N THR A 167 1.75 6.91 11.21
CA THR A 167 2.40 5.83 11.97
C THR A 167 3.21 6.36 13.15
N ARG A 168 3.36 5.54 14.20
CA ARG A 168 4.22 5.85 15.35
C ARG A 168 5.71 5.84 14.96
N THR A 169 6.09 4.91 14.10
CA THR A 169 7.44 4.76 13.53
C THR A 169 7.61 5.67 12.32
N ARG A 170 8.00 6.93 12.53
CA ARG A 170 8.08 7.94 11.46
C ARG A 170 9.27 7.79 10.53
N HIS A 171 10.30 7.10 11.00
CA HIS A 171 11.51 6.81 10.24
C HIS A 171 11.29 5.72 9.18
N THR A 172 10.13 5.07 9.14
CA THR A 172 9.74 4.14 8.07
C THR A 172 8.40 4.55 7.47
N SER A 173 8.25 4.38 6.15
CA SER A 173 7.01 4.72 5.46
C SER A 173 6.78 3.82 4.26
N TYR A 174 5.53 3.69 3.84
CA TYR A 174 5.15 2.97 2.63
C TYR A 174 5.09 3.89 1.41
N LEU A 175 5.54 3.50 0.22
CA LEU A 175 5.28 4.21 -1.02
C LEU A 175 4.35 3.35 -1.89
N LYS A 176 3.10 3.80 -2.06
CA LYS A 176 2.14 3.11 -2.93
C LYS A 176 2.33 3.50 -4.39
N ILE A 177 2.87 2.58 -5.18
CA ILE A 177 3.28 2.83 -6.56
C ILE A 177 2.17 2.60 -7.59
N SER A 178 1.20 1.75 -7.28
CA SER A 178 0.05 1.47 -8.13
C SER A 178 -1.19 1.12 -7.30
N GLU A 179 -2.35 1.17 -7.95
CA GLU A 179 -3.65 0.81 -7.39
C GLU A 179 -4.31 -0.28 -8.24
N GLY A 180 -5.11 -1.13 -7.61
CA GLY A 180 -5.85 -2.19 -8.30
C GLY A 180 -4.98 -3.32 -8.84
N CYS A 181 -5.63 -4.30 -9.46
CA CYS A 181 -4.96 -5.52 -9.94
C CYS A 181 -5.69 -6.13 -11.13
N ASP A 182 -4.94 -6.63 -12.11
CA ASP A 182 -5.47 -7.27 -13.33
C ASP A 182 -5.44 -8.81 -13.25
N HIS A 183 -4.92 -9.38 -12.15
CA HIS A 183 -4.84 -10.84 -11.99
C HIS A 183 -6.22 -11.46 -11.80
N GLY A 184 -6.43 -12.61 -12.44
CA GLY A 184 -7.67 -13.38 -12.36
C GLY A 184 -7.72 -14.42 -11.23
N CYS A 185 -7.06 -14.16 -10.09
CA CYS A 185 -6.98 -15.10 -8.97
C CYS A 185 -8.38 -15.48 -8.48
N ALA A 186 -8.63 -16.77 -8.28
CA ALA A 186 -9.97 -17.27 -7.99
C ALA A 186 -10.53 -16.79 -6.63
N PHE A 187 -9.67 -16.49 -5.67
CA PHE A 187 -10.03 -16.08 -4.30
C PHE A 187 -10.04 -14.56 -4.06
N CYS A 188 -9.51 -13.77 -5.00
CA CYS A 188 -9.17 -12.38 -4.71
C CYS A 188 -10.28 -11.42 -5.16
N ALA A 189 -10.84 -10.65 -4.22
CA ALA A 189 -11.84 -9.61 -4.51
C ALA A 189 -11.26 -8.23 -4.83
N ILE A 190 -9.93 -8.08 -4.88
CA ILE A 190 -9.28 -6.79 -5.15
C ILE A 190 -9.76 -6.11 -6.43
N PRO A 191 -9.95 -6.80 -7.58
CA PRO A 191 -10.48 -6.14 -8.77
C PRO A 191 -11.90 -5.55 -8.58
N LEU A 192 -12.69 -6.12 -7.67
CA LEU A 192 -14.02 -5.62 -7.31
C LEU A 192 -13.96 -4.41 -6.38
N MET A 193 -12.95 -4.35 -5.50
CA MET A 193 -12.81 -3.32 -4.46
C MET A 193 -11.86 -2.17 -4.81
N ARG A 194 -10.88 -2.37 -5.67
CA ARG A 194 -9.84 -1.38 -6.02
C ARG A 194 -9.69 -1.19 -7.53
N GLY A 195 -10.47 -1.93 -8.32
CA GLY A 195 -10.49 -1.82 -9.77
C GLY A 195 -9.30 -2.46 -10.47
N LYS A 196 -9.19 -2.16 -11.77
CA LYS A 196 -8.07 -2.59 -12.62
C LYS A 196 -6.78 -1.88 -12.26
N HIS A 197 -5.67 -2.49 -12.64
CA HIS A 197 -4.35 -1.96 -12.35
C HIS A 197 -4.14 -0.55 -12.96
N ARG A 198 -3.71 0.39 -12.12
CA ARG A 198 -3.29 1.74 -12.52
C ARG A 198 -2.01 2.14 -11.79
N SER A 199 -0.96 2.47 -12.52
CA SER A 199 0.32 2.91 -11.97
C SER A 199 0.36 4.42 -11.75
N THR A 200 1.07 4.82 -10.71
CA THR A 200 1.44 6.23 -10.49
C THR A 200 2.68 6.56 -11.32
N PRO A 201 2.78 7.73 -11.96
CA PRO A 201 3.94 8.10 -12.77
C PRO A 201 5.20 8.24 -11.90
N ILE A 202 6.36 7.90 -12.48
CA ILE A 202 7.64 7.88 -11.77
C ILE A 202 7.96 9.23 -11.16
N ASP A 203 7.74 10.34 -11.88
CA ASP A 203 8.05 11.69 -11.43
C ASP A 203 7.22 12.08 -10.18
N ALA A 204 5.96 11.66 -10.12
CA ALA A 204 5.12 11.87 -8.94
C ALA A 204 5.60 11.06 -7.74
N LEU A 205 5.99 9.80 -7.96
CA LEU A 205 6.54 8.92 -6.92
C LEU A 205 7.88 9.42 -6.38
N VAL A 206 8.75 9.92 -7.26
CA VAL A 206 10.03 10.54 -6.86
C VAL A 206 9.79 11.79 -6.02
N ARG A 207 8.85 12.66 -6.41
CA ARG A 207 8.49 13.84 -5.60
C ARG A 207 7.96 13.45 -4.22
N GLU A 208 7.11 12.43 -4.14
CA GLU A 208 6.60 11.91 -2.86
C GLU A 208 7.74 11.34 -2.00
N ALA A 209 8.62 10.53 -2.58
CA ALA A 209 9.77 9.95 -1.87
C ALA A 209 10.76 11.03 -1.38
N GLN A 210 11.00 12.10 -2.16
CA GLN A 210 11.81 13.24 -1.73
C GLN A 210 11.22 13.97 -0.53
N GLN A 211 9.89 14.08 -0.44
CA GLN A 211 9.24 14.68 0.73
C GLN A 211 9.35 13.77 1.95
N LEU A 212 9.19 12.46 1.77
CA LEU A 212 9.39 11.48 2.83
C LEU A 212 10.83 11.49 3.36
N ALA A 213 11.82 11.56 2.48
CA ALA A 213 13.22 11.72 2.86
C ALA A 213 13.44 12.98 3.71
N ARG A 214 12.92 14.14 3.27
CA ARG A 214 12.97 15.40 4.05
C ARG A 214 12.24 15.33 5.39
N ALA A 215 11.26 14.43 5.52
CA ALA A 215 10.53 14.19 6.76
C ALA A 215 11.29 13.22 7.72
N GLY A 216 12.48 12.75 7.36
CA GLY A 216 13.31 11.86 8.17
C GLY A 216 13.03 10.37 7.97
N VAL A 217 12.36 9.98 6.87
CA VAL A 217 12.17 8.57 6.53
C VAL A 217 13.50 7.98 6.07
N VAL A 218 13.93 6.90 6.73
CA VAL A 218 15.15 6.15 6.40
C VAL A 218 14.87 4.77 5.81
N GLU A 219 13.64 4.26 5.92
CA GLU A 219 13.18 3.04 5.25
C GLU A 219 11.90 3.33 4.44
N LEU A 220 11.95 3.07 3.14
CA LEU A 220 10.83 3.22 2.22
C LEU A 220 10.38 1.85 1.70
N ASN A 221 9.17 1.47 2.06
CA ASN A 221 8.55 0.20 1.72
C ASN A 221 7.71 0.36 0.45
N ILE A 222 8.18 -0.18 -0.67
CA ILE A 222 7.53 -0.10 -1.97
C ILE A 222 6.39 -1.11 -2.04
N ILE A 223 5.15 -0.62 -2.16
CA ILE A 223 3.95 -1.43 -2.07
C ILE A 223 2.99 -1.22 -3.24
N SER A 224 2.25 -2.28 -3.59
CA SER A 224 0.99 -2.23 -4.32
C SER A 224 0.24 -3.56 -4.15
N GLN A 225 -0.77 -3.83 -4.97
CA GLN A 225 -1.42 -5.16 -5.03
C GLN A 225 -0.57 -6.20 -5.77
N ASP A 226 0.23 -5.75 -6.75
CA ASP A 226 1.30 -6.50 -7.40
C ASP A 226 2.37 -5.52 -7.88
N THR A 227 3.47 -5.46 -7.13
CA THR A 227 4.56 -4.49 -7.36
C THR A 227 5.29 -4.78 -8.66
N THR A 228 5.36 -6.06 -9.07
CA THR A 228 6.01 -6.48 -10.33
C THR A 228 5.25 -6.08 -11.59
N TRP A 229 3.99 -5.67 -11.43
CA TRP A 229 3.14 -5.24 -12.55
C TRP A 229 3.28 -3.76 -12.89
N TYR A 230 3.98 -2.99 -12.06
CA TYR A 230 4.10 -1.54 -12.18
C TYR A 230 4.56 -1.09 -13.58
N GLY A 231 3.92 -0.04 -14.09
CA GLY A 231 4.25 0.67 -15.33
C GLY A 231 3.79 0.00 -16.63
N ARG A 232 3.23 -1.22 -16.58
CA ARG A 232 2.74 -1.91 -17.78
C ARG A 232 1.57 -1.19 -18.44
N ASP A 233 0.72 -0.54 -17.66
CA ASP A 233 -0.39 0.30 -18.12
C ASP A 233 0.10 1.64 -18.70
N LEU A 234 1.12 2.25 -18.08
CA LEU A 234 1.77 3.48 -18.58
C LEU A 234 2.36 3.25 -19.99
N LEU A 235 3.06 2.13 -20.18
CA LEU A 235 3.66 1.75 -21.47
C LEU A 235 2.65 1.47 -22.58
N ARG A 236 1.38 1.21 -22.24
CA ARG A 236 0.31 0.96 -23.20
C ARG A 236 -0.42 2.23 -23.64
N GLY A 237 0.00 3.41 -23.14
CA GLY A 237 -0.71 4.67 -23.38
C GLY A 237 -2.01 4.81 -22.58
N ASN A 238 -2.24 3.91 -21.61
CA ASN A 238 -3.34 4.00 -20.64
C ASN A 238 -2.88 4.71 -19.35
N ALA A 239 -1.83 5.54 -19.45
CA ALA A 239 -1.42 6.38 -18.35
C ALA A 239 -2.63 7.21 -17.90
N PRO A 240 -3.04 7.15 -16.62
CA PRO A 240 -4.05 8.05 -16.14
C PRO A 240 -3.57 9.50 -16.38
N SER A 241 -4.49 10.41 -16.65
CA SER A 241 -4.11 11.82 -16.82
C SER A 241 -3.46 12.36 -15.53
N GLU A 242 -2.65 13.43 -15.60
CA GLU A 242 -2.09 14.05 -14.38
C GLU A 242 -3.17 14.40 -13.35
N SER A 243 -4.38 14.75 -13.82
CA SER A 243 -5.59 14.95 -13.00
C SER A 243 -6.08 13.70 -12.26
N ASP A 244 -5.79 12.50 -12.78
CA ASP A 244 -6.19 11.22 -12.19
C ASP A 244 -5.17 10.72 -11.14
N LEU A 245 -4.00 11.35 -11.02
CA LEU A 245 -2.86 10.84 -10.24
C LEU A 245 -2.35 11.80 -9.16
N PHE A 246 -2.21 13.10 -9.39
CA PHE A 246 -2.03 14.12 -8.33
C PHE A 246 -2.09 15.57 -8.89
N VAL A 247 -3.14 16.30 -8.48
CA VAL A 247 -3.20 17.74 -8.12
C VAL A 247 -2.99 18.84 -9.18
N GLY A 248 -4.01 19.70 -9.30
CA GLY A 248 -3.84 21.15 -9.11
C GLY A 248 -3.52 22.02 -10.32
N ARG A 249 -4.43 22.11 -11.30
CA ARG A 249 -4.56 23.31 -12.14
C ARG A 249 -6.03 23.61 -12.40
N VAL A 250 -6.58 24.59 -11.66
CA VAL A 250 -7.70 25.38 -12.17
C VAL A 250 -7.09 26.63 -12.77
N PHE A 251 -6.83 26.63 -14.07
CA PHE A 251 -6.76 27.89 -14.82
C PHE A 251 -8.17 28.16 -15.33
N PRO A 252 -8.83 29.26 -14.91
CA PRO A 252 -9.96 29.75 -15.67
C PRO A 252 -9.43 30.14 -17.05
N ARG A 253 -10.08 29.61 -18.11
CA ARG A 253 -9.94 30.17 -19.46
C ARG A 253 -10.36 31.65 -19.39
N MET A 254 -9.39 32.56 -19.32
CA MET A 254 -9.63 33.96 -19.64
C MET A 254 -9.83 34.06 -21.16
N ALA A 255 -11.08 33.98 -21.57
CA ALA A 255 -11.53 34.55 -22.82
C ALA A 255 -11.84 36.03 -22.59
N GLY A 256 -11.15 36.90 -23.33
CA GLY A 256 -11.60 38.27 -23.59
C GLY A 256 -10.89 39.37 -22.80
N ALA A 257 -9.80 39.89 -23.38
CA ALA A 257 -9.42 41.31 -23.32
C ALA A 257 -8.22 41.51 -24.27
N GLY A 258 -8.50 41.54 -25.58
CA GLY A 258 -7.54 42.02 -26.58
C GLY A 258 -7.82 43.49 -26.83
N ASP A 259 -7.25 44.35 -25.99
CA ASP A 259 -7.22 45.79 -26.23
C ASP A 259 -6.41 46.10 -27.49
N ALA A 260 -6.99 47.01 -28.26
CA ALA A 260 -6.41 47.59 -29.46
C ALA A 260 -5.08 48.27 -29.15
N VAL A 261 -4.01 47.85 -29.83
CA VAL A 261 -2.89 48.73 -30.14
C VAL A 261 -2.56 48.51 -31.60
N GLY A 262 -2.98 49.48 -32.42
CA GLY A 262 -2.60 49.58 -33.80
C GLY A 262 -1.10 49.83 -33.93
N ASN A 263 -0.49 49.22 -34.94
CA ASN A 263 0.66 49.83 -35.57
C ASN A 263 0.59 49.55 -37.07
N SER A 264 0.34 50.63 -37.79
CA SER A 264 0.37 50.75 -39.24
C SER A 264 1.82 50.85 -39.71
N VAL A 265 2.24 50.01 -40.64
CA VAL A 265 3.25 50.38 -41.65
C VAL A 265 2.91 49.73 -42.99
N HIS A 266 2.77 50.62 -43.97
CA HIS A 266 2.72 50.57 -45.43
C HIS A 266 3.40 49.43 -46.22
N ASP A 267 2.71 48.99 -47.28
CA ASP A 267 3.06 48.98 -48.73
C ASP A 267 2.42 47.77 -49.44
N SER A 268 1.32 47.88 -50.18
CA SER A 268 1.07 48.47 -51.52
C SER A 268 1.42 47.56 -52.72
N VAL A 269 0.35 47.25 -53.48
CA VAL A 269 0.24 47.02 -54.94
C VAL A 269 0.37 45.58 -55.49
N GLY A 270 -0.67 45.15 -56.21
CA GLY A 270 -0.61 44.05 -57.20
C GLY A 270 -1.97 43.44 -57.57
N ASP A 271 -2.67 44.06 -58.50
CA ASP A 271 -3.94 43.62 -59.13
C ASP A 271 -3.72 42.58 -60.25
N ALA A 272 -4.77 41.80 -60.56
CA ALA A 272 -5.20 41.30 -61.89
C ALA A 272 -5.50 39.78 -62.08
N GLY A 273 -6.71 39.52 -62.63
CA GLY A 273 -7.10 38.41 -63.53
C GLY A 273 -7.61 37.12 -62.86
N ARG A 274 -8.89 36.69 -62.86
CA ARG A 274 -9.99 36.54 -63.85
C ARG A 274 -9.84 35.36 -64.83
N GLU A 275 -10.96 34.60 -64.93
CA GLU A 275 -11.37 33.56 -65.93
C GLU A 275 -10.97 32.09 -65.62
N GLY A 276 -11.79 31.04 -65.74
CA GLY A 276 -13.19 30.76 -66.14
C GLY A 276 -13.43 29.23 -65.98
N ALA A 277 -14.46 28.78 -65.26
CA ALA A 277 -15.75 28.24 -65.71
C ALA A 277 -15.78 26.88 -66.48
N SER A 278 -16.25 25.84 -65.77
CA SER A 278 -17.27 24.81 -66.14
C SER A 278 -16.94 23.67 -67.15
N PRO A 279 -17.74 22.55 -67.23
CA PRO A 279 -19.02 22.27 -66.54
C PRO A 279 -19.26 20.84 -65.96
N ALA A 280 -20.38 20.81 -65.25
CA ALA A 280 -21.18 19.76 -64.62
C ALA A 280 -21.42 18.41 -65.34
N ALA A 281 -21.73 17.40 -64.53
CA ALA A 281 -22.85 16.47 -64.74
C ALA A 281 -23.35 15.88 -63.39
N ALA A 282 -24.63 16.07 -63.08
CA ALA A 282 -25.42 15.30 -62.09
C ALA A 282 -26.19 14.19 -62.87
N PRO A 283 -27.10 13.37 -62.30
CA PRO A 283 -27.51 13.14 -60.90
C PRO A 283 -27.62 11.63 -60.54
N THR A 284 -27.94 11.29 -59.28
CA THR A 284 -29.00 10.30 -58.95
C THR A 284 -29.23 10.26 -57.44
N VAL A 285 -30.49 10.43 -57.06
CA VAL A 285 -31.00 10.22 -55.69
C VAL A 285 -31.49 8.78 -55.64
N SER A 286 -30.91 7.97 -54.75
CA SER A 286 -31.44 6.66 -54.39
C SER A 286 -31.93 6.67 -52.94
N VAL A 287 -33.22 6.39 -52.79
CA VAL A 287 -33.89 6.16 -51.53
C VAL A 287 -33.45 4.78 -51.01
N VAL A 288 -32.90 4.72 -49.80
CA VAL A 288 -32.55 3.45 -49.11
C VAL A 288 -33.23 3.41 -47.74
N SER A 289 -33.97 2.32 -47.53
CA SER A 289 -34.73 1.93 -46.35
C SER A 289 -33.89 1.85 -45.06
N PRO A 290 -34.51 1.91 -43.86
CA PRO A 290 -33.77 1.99 -42.60
C PRO A 290 -33.20 0.61 -42.21
N GLY A 291 -31.92 0.40 -42.47
CA GLY A 291 -31.14 -0.74 -42.01
C GLY A 291 -30.26 -0.37 -40.82
N SER A 292 -30.53 -1.01 -39.68
CA SER A 292 -29.58 -1.41 -38.62
C SER A 292 -28.32 -0.54 -38.41
N ARG A 293 -28.30 0.19 -37.28
CA ARG A 293 -27.08 0.81 -36.73
C ARG A 293 -25.98 -0.25 -36.57
N PRO A 294 -24.72 -0.01 -37.00
CA PRO A 294 -23.61 -0.86 -36.63
C PRO A 294 -23.36 -0.71 -35.12
N GLY A 295 -23.32 -1.83 -34.41
CA GLY A 295 -22.95 -1.88 -33.00
C GLY A 295 -21.51 -1.40 -32.78
N PRO A 296 -21.14 -1.07 -31.52
CA PRO A 296 -19.81 -0.58 -31.21
C PRO A 296 -18.75 -1.61 -31.63
N ALA A 297 -17.78 -1.17 -32.42
CA ALA A 297 -16.65 -1.99 -32.85
C ALA A 297 -15.86 -2.47 -31.64
N THR A 298 -15.73 -3.79 -31.50
CA THR A 298 -14.80 -4.44 -30.58
C THR A 298 -13.38 -3.95 -30.88
N PRO A 299 -12.61 -3.41 -29.93
CA PRO A 299 -11.25 -2.99 -30.21
C PRO A 299 -10.40 -4.21 -30.53
N ALA A 300 -9.72 -4.15 -31.68
CA ALA A 300 -8.75 -5.16 -32.10
C ALA A 300 -7.65 -5.29 -31.03
N ARG A 301 -7.31 -6.54 -30.65
CA ARG A 301 -6.17 -6.85 -29.77
C ARG A 301 -4.88 -6.44 -30.48
N GLY A 302 -4.41 -5.22 -30.22
CA GLY A 302 -3.09 -4.76 -30.66
C GLY A 302 -1.99 -5.66 -30.09
N SER A 303 -1.01 -6.02 -30.93
CA SER A 303 0.16 -6.77 -30.50
C SER A 303 0.96 -5.96 -29.48
N ILE A 304 1.07 -6.51 -28.27
CA ILE A 304 1.84 -5.95 -27.15
C ILE A 304 3.33 -5.96 -27.55
N SER A 305 3.97 -4.79 -27.62
CA SER A 305 5.41 -4.70 -27.92
C SER A 305 6.24 -5.40 -26.83
N PRO A 306 7.42 -5.97 -27.14
CA PRO A 306 8.29 -6.62 -26.15
C PRO A 306 8.63 -5.70 -24.97
N ALA A 307 8.80 -4.40 -25.21
CA ALA A 307 9.04 -3.40 -24.17
C ALA A 307 7.85 -3.25 -23.20
N SER A 308 6.61 -3.27 -23.69
CA SER A 308 5.39 -3.20 -22.85
C SER A 308 5.11 -4.46 -22.01
N ARG A 309 5.91 -5.54 -22.17
CA ARG A 309 5.87 -6.72 -21.30
C ARG A 309 6.82 -6.63 -20.10
N ARG A 310 7.75 -5.67 -20.07
CA ARG A 310 8.85 -5.62 -19.10
C ARG A 310 8.49 -4.94 -17.78
N GLY A 311 7.42 -4.13 -17.74
CA GLY A 311 7.11 -3.27 -16.59
C GLY A 311 8.12 -2.12 -16.47
N LEU A 312 7.95 -1.24 -15.48
CA LEU A 312 8.85 -0.11 -15.20
C LEU A 312 9.40 -0.11 -13.76
N LEU A 313 9.34 -1.25 -13.06
CA LEU A 313 9.76 -1.31 -11.66
C LEU A 313 11.27 -1.04 -11.50
N PRO A 314 12.18 -1.65 -12.29
CA PRO A 314 13.61 -1.31 -12.21
C PRO A 314 13.90 0.17 -12.48
N GLU A 315 13.19 0.77 -13.44
CA GLU A 315 13.32 2.19 -13.79
C GLU A 315 12.84 3.09 -12.64
N LEU A 316 11.72 2.75 -11.99
CA LEU A 316 11.26 3.45 -10.80
C LEU A 316 12.28 3.36 -9.67
N LEU A 317 12.78 2.15 -9.37
CA LEU A 317 13.76 1.96 -8.30
C LEU A 317 15.05 2.75 -8.56
N THR A 318 15.53 2.74 -9.81
CA THR A 318 16.68 3.54 -10.24
C THR A 318 16.40 5.04 -10.04
N ALA A 319 15.24 5.52 -10.47
CA ALA A 319 14.86 6.92 -10.28
C ALA A 319 14.77 7.31 -8.79
N LEU A 320 14.27 6.43 -7.92
CA LEU A 320 14.25 6.66 -6.47
C LEU A 320 15.66 6.70 -5.88
N LEU A 321 16.56 5.80 -6.30
CA LEU A 321 17.96 5.80 -5.88
C LEU A 321 18.68 7.08 -6.29
N ASP A 322 18.48 7.54 -7.52
CA ASP A 322 19.14 8.73 -8.08
C ASP A 322 18.65 10.05 -7.45
N ASN A 323 17.42 10.08 -6.94
CA ASN A 323 16.75 11.32 -6.54
C ASN A 323 16.43 11.41 -5.05
N THR A 324 16.82 10.40 -4.25
CA THR A 324 16.64 10.37 -2.79
C THR A 324 17.88 9.78 -2.12
N ASP A 325 18.08 10.10 -0.85
CA ASP A 325 19.14 9.58 0.02
C ASP A 325 18.63 8.54 1.04
N ILE A 326 17.37 8.10 0.92
CA ILE A 326 16.76 7.11 1.82
C ILE A 326 17.59 5.82 1.85
N PRO A 327 18.12 5.40 3.00
CA PRO A 327 19.02 4.26 3.10
C PRO A 327 18.42 2.92 2.68
N TRP A 328 17.19 2.60 3.09
CA TRP A 328 16.57 1.30 2.81
C TRP A 328 15.34 1.43 1.90
N LEU A 329 15.34 0.68 0.79
CA LEU A 329 14.19 0.47 -0.10
C LEU A 329 13.80 -1.02 -0.02
N ARG A 330 12.58 -1.31 0.46
CA ARG A 330 12.09 -2.69 0.67
C ARG A 330 10.93 -3.00 -0.25
N LEU A 331 10.90 -4.20 -0.84
CA LEU A 331 9.90 -4.58 -1.84
C LEU A 331 8.88 -5.58 -1.28
N PHE A 332 7.59 -5.27 -1.45
CA PHE A 332 6.49 -6.13 -1.01
C PHE A 332 5.56 -6.55 -2.14
N TYR A 333 4.73 -7.58 -1.88
CA TYR A 333 3.66 -8.01 -2.78
C TYR A 333 4.18 -8.36 -4.18
N MET A 334 5.28 -9.11 -4.22
CA MET A 334 6.00 -9.47 -5.44
C MET A 334 5.38 -10.71 -6.06
N TYR A 335 4.63 -10.55 -7.15
CA TYR A 335 4.08 -11.70 -7.85
C TYR A 335 5.22 -12.55 -8.45
N PRO A 336 5.35 -13.85 -8.10
CA PRO A 336 6.53 -14.66 -8.43
C PRO A 336 6.92 -14.65 -9.91
N SER A 337 5.93 -14.78 -10.81
CA SER A 337 6.18 -14.78 -12.26
C SER A 337 6.57 -13.41 -12.85
N GLY A 338 6.38 -12.32 -12.10
CA GLY A 338 6.74 -10.97 -12.53
C GLY A 338 8.15 -10.54 -12.12
N ILE A 339 8.85 -11.31 -11.29
CA ILE A 339 10.22 -11.00 -10.85
C ILE A 339 11.19 -11.22 -12.02
N SER A 340 11.71 -10.12 -12.56
CA SER A 340 12.59 -10.11 -13.74
C SER A 340 14.06 -10.26 -13.37
N ARG A 341 14.88 -10.70 -14.34
CA ARG A 341 16.33 -10.81 -14.15
C ARG A 341 16.99 -9.47 -13.85
N GLU A 342 16.58 -8.43 -14.57
CA GLU A 342 17.05 -7.06 -14.35
C GLU A 342 16.76 -6.56 -12.94
N LEU A 343 15.58 -6.86 -12.40
CA LEU A 343 15.24 -6.47 -11.02
C LEU A 343 16.19 -7.16 -10.03
N VAL A 344 16.42 -8.46 -10.20
CA VAL A 344 17.32 -9.23 -9.33
C VAL A 344 18.76 -8.74 -9.45
N GLU A 345 19.24 -8.44 -10.66
CA GLU A 345 20.56 -7.85 -10.90
C GLU A 345 20.69 -6.42 -10.31
N LEU A 346 19.60 -5.66 -10.25
CA LEU A 346 19.54 -4.36 -9.58
C LEU A 346 19.60 -4.50 -8.06
N MET A 347 18.81 -5.40 -7.49
CA MET A 347 18.85 -5.70 -6.05
C MET A 347 20.21 -6.22 -5.60
N ALA A 348 20.84 -7.09 -6.39
CA ALA A 348 22.14 -7.67 -6.05
C ALA A 348 23.29 -6.64 -6.02
N ARG A 349 23.21 -5.59 -6.85
CA ARG A 349 24.26 -4.57 -6.95
C ARG A 349 24.03 -3.34 -6.05
N GLU A 350 22.77 -3.01 -5.75
CA GLU A 350 22.43 -1.79 -5.02
C GLU A 350 22.14 -2.07 -3.54
N PRO A 351 23.04 -1.70 -2.61
CA PRO A 351 22.91 -2.03 -1.19
C PRO A 351 21.74 -1.31 -0.50
N ARG A 352 21.24 -0.22 -1.10
CA ARG A 352 20.06 0.49 -0.60
C ARG A 352 18.76 -0.27 -0.87
N ILE A 353 18.72 -1.17 -1.86
CA ILE A 353 17.58 -2.07 -2.03
C ILE A 353 17.85 -3.29 -1.17
N VAL A 354 17.16 -3.37 -0.03
CA VAL A 354 17.46 -4.39 0.96
C VAL A 354 17.21 -5.79 0.39
N PRO A 355 18.02 -6.82 0.76
CA PRO A 355 17.88 -8.19 0.28
C PRO A 355 16.67 -8.88 0.93
N TYR A 356 15.47 -8.41 0.59
CA TYR A 356 14.19 -8.87 1.10
C TYR A 356 13.16 -8.89 -0.02
N LEU A 357 12.46 -10.01 -0.17
CA LEU A 357 11.33 -10.14 -1.09
C LEU A 357 10.15 -10.81 -0.40
N ASP A 358 9.02 -10.10 -0.30
CA ASP A 358 7.73 -10.70 0.02
C ASP A 358 7.06 -11.21 -1.27
N MET A 359 7.14 -12.52 -1.47
CA MET A 359 6.74 -13.25 -2.67
C MET A 359 5.64 -14.26 -2.34
N PRO A 360 4.36 -13.84 -2.30
CA PRO A 360 3.28 -14.70 -1.84
C PRO A 360 2.90 -15.77 -2.87
N ILE A 361 3.19 -17.04 -2.57
CA ILE A 361 2.91 -18.18 -3.45
C ILE A 361 1.49 -18.73 -3.31
N GLN A 362 0.78 -18.39 -2.23
CA GLN A 362 -0.61 -18.77 -1.91
C GLN A 362 -0.81 -20.25 -1.54
N HIS A 363 -0.16 -21.20 -2.22
CA HIS A 363 -0.14 -22.62 -1.85
C HIS A 363 1.09 -23.33 -2.43
N GLY A 364 1.33 -24.57 -2.00
CA GLY A 364 2.41 -25.44 -2.51
C GLY A 364 1.94 -26.66 -3.31
N SER A 365 0.64 -26.80 -3.57
CA SER A 365 0.09 -27.92 -4.36
C SER A 365 -0.25 -27.40 -5.76
N ASP A 366 0.21 -28.11 -6.78
CA ASP A 366 -0.09 -27.77 -8.17
C ASP A 366 -1.59 -27.80 -8.48
N ALA A 367 -2.34 -28.73 -7.85
CA ALA A 367 -3.78 -28.84 -8.01
C ALA A 367 -4.51 -27.66 -7.35
N VAL A 368 -4.12 -27.28 -6.13
CA VAL A 368 -4.67 -26.11 -5.43
C VAL A 368 -4.34 -24.82 -6.20
N LEU A 369 -3.07 -24.64 -6.59
CA LEU A 369 -2.62 -23.47 -7.36
C LEU A 369 -3.38 -23.33 -8.68
N ALA A 370 -3.63 -24.44 -9.39
CA ALA A 370 -4.44 -24.43 -10.60
C ALA A 370 -5.88 -23.96 -10.32
N ARG A 371 -6.53 -24.47 -9.25
CA ARG A 371 -7.87 -24.01 -8.85
C ARG A 371 -7.90 -22.54 -8.42
N MET A 372 -6.85 -22.08 -7.75
CA MET A 372 -6.63 -20.67 -7.41
C MET A 372 -6.36 -19.78 -8.64
N ARG A 373 -6.20 -20.37 -9.83
CA ARG A 373 -5.80 -19.71 -11.10
C ARG A 373 -4.43 -19.05 -11.01
N ARG A 374 -3.51 -19.67 -10.27
CA ARG A 374 -2.10 -19.29 -10.21
C ARG A 374 -1.32 -19.97 -11.34
N PRO A 375 -0.40 -19.26 -12.01
CA PRO A 375 0.47 -19.84 -13.01
C PRO A 375 1.62 -20.66 -12.40
N GLU A 376 1.97 -20.42 -11.13
CA GLU A 376 3.07 -21.12 -10.46
C GLU A 376 2.76 -22.60 -10.19
N ARG A 377 3.80 -23.42 -10.22
CA ARG A 377 3.82 -24.84 -9.87
C ARG A 377 5.04 -25.14 -9.00
N GLN A 378 5.05 -26.24 -8.26
CA GLN A 378 6.14 -26.57 -7.34
C GLN A 378 7.51 -26.50 -8.02
N ALA A 379 7.65 -27.09 -9.21
CA ALA A 379 8.90 -27.07 -9.97
C ALA A 379 9.37 -25.63 -10.25
N THR A 380 8.46 -24.76 -10.70
CA THR A 380 8.78 -23.35 -10.97
C THR A 380 9.03 -22.53 -9.71
N ILE A 381 8.41 -22.89 -8.57
CA ILE A 381 8.66 -22.25 -7.27
C ILE A 381 10.08 -22.58 -6.81
N ARG A 382 10.46 -23.87 -6.86
CA ARG A 382 11.82 -24.34 -6.54
C ARG A 382 12.87 -23.63 -7.39
N GLU A 383 12.69 -23.65 -8.71
CA GLU A 383 13.60 -22.99 -9.65
C GLU A 383 13.74 -21.50 -9.34
N ARG A 384 12.61 -20.81 -9.11
CA ARG A 384 12.59 -19.38 -8.79
C ARG A 384 13.34 -19.08 -7.50
N VAL A 385 13.08 -19.83 -6.43
CA VAL A 385 13.72 -19.60 -5.13
C VAL A 385 15.22 -19.91 -5.18
N SER A 386 15.62 -21.02 -5.83
CA SER A 386 17.04 -21.35 -6.03
C SER A 386 17.76 -20.22 -6.73
N TRP A 387 17.22 -19.79 -7.88
CA TRP A 387 17.80 -18.70 -8.67
C TRP A 387 17.90 -17.38 -7.86
N LEU A 388 16.88 -17.02 -7.10
CA LEU A 388 16.89 -15.80 -6.29
C LEU A 388 17.98 -15.83 -5.21
N ARG A 389 18.13 -16.95 -4.50
CA ARG A 389 19.15 -17.12 -3.45
C ARG A 389 20.56 -17.22 -4.01
N GLU A 390 20.73 -17.79 -5.19
CA GLU A 390 22.00 -17.82 -5.90
C GLU A 390 22.43 -16.41 -6.33
N ALA A 391 21.48 -15.59 -6.80
CA ALA A 391 21.76 -14.26 -7.30
C ALA A 391 21.95 -13.21 -6.21
N ILE A 392 21.23 -13.33 -5.09
CA ILE A 392 21.28 -12.40 -3.96
C ILE A 392 21.63 -13.20 -2.70
N PRO A 393 22.93 -13.27 -2.31
CA PRO A 393 23.34 -13.89 -1.06
C PRO A 393 22.61 -13.26 0.14
N ASP A 394 22.31 -14.08 1.15
CA ASP A 394 21.58 -13.69 2.36
C ASP A 394 20.16 -13.10 2.14
N LEU A 395 19.57 -13.28 0.95
CA LEU A 395 18.18 -12.89 0.65
C LEU A 395 17.19 -13.51 1.64
N SER A 396 16.45 -12.66 2.34
CA SER A 396 15.28 -13.05 3.10
C SER A 396 14.07 -13.18 2.18
N LEU A 397 13.50 -14.38 2.11
CA LEU A 397 12.28 -14.64 1.37
C LEU A 397 11.10 -14.78 2.32
N ARG A 398 10.11 -13.91 2.13
CA ARG A 398 8.81 -14.00 2.80
C ARG A 398 7.77 -14.55 1.84
N THR A 399 6.86 -15.37 2.33
CA THR A 399 5.69 -15.83 1.56
C THR A 399 4.39 -15.73 2.35
N THR A 400 3.28 -15.94 1.67
CA THR A 400 1.94 -16.00 2.27
C THR A 400 1.14 -17.13 1.66
N LEU A 401 0.45 -17.88 2.52
CA LEU A 401 -0.34 -19.06 2.17
C LEU A 401 -1.80 -18.91 2.59
N ILE A 402 -2.68 -19.56 1.83
CA ILE A 402 -4.11 -19.69 2.10
C ILE A 402 -4.40 -21.18 2.31
N ILE A 403 -4.88 -21.54 3.50
CA ILE A 403 -5.16 -22.93 3.92
C ILE A 403 -6.67 -23.17 3.93
N GLY A 404 -7.11 -24.35 3.51
CA GLY A 404 -8.52 -24.69 3.41
C GLY A 404 -9.19 -24.17 2.14
N PHE A 405 -8.42 -23.98 1.06
CA PHE A 405 -9.00 -23.53 -0.20
C PHE A 405 -10.00 -24.58 -0.74
N PRO A 406 -11.15 -24.20 -1.33
CA PRO A 406 -12.19 -25.18 -1.70
C PRO A 406 -11.66 -26.31 -2.60
N GLY A 407 -11.78 -27.55 -2.12
CA GLY A 407 -11.27 -28.78 -2.73
C GLY A 407 -9.86 -29.21 -2.29
N GLU A 408 -9.22 -28.54 -1.32
CA GLU A 408 -7.90 -28.92 -0.78
C GLU A 408 -7.96 -30.23 0.02
N THR A 409 -7.24 -31.24 -0.47
CA THR A 409 -7.16 -32.57 0.14
C THR A 409 -6.01 -32.66 1.15
N GLU A 410 -5.86 -33.81 1.81
CA GLU A 410 -4.71 -34.07 2.68
C GLU A 410 -3.41 -34.18 1.88
N ASP A 411 -3.41 -34.92 0.76
CA ASP A 411 -2.26 -35.02 -0.15
C ASP A 411 -1.81 -33.64 -0.66
N ASP A 412 -2.75 -32.72 -0.93
CA ASP A 412 -2.44 -31.34 -1.32
C ASP A 412 -1.70 -30.60 -0.21
N PHE A 413 -2.10 -30.82 1.04
CA PHE A 413 -1.53 -30.18 2.21
C PHE A 413 -0.16 -30.77 2.55
N ASP A 414 0.00 -32.10 2.49
CA ASP A 414 1.29 -32.77 2.68
C ASP A 414 2.30 -32.32 1.61
N ALA A 415 1.89 -32.22 0.35
CA ALA A 415 2.72 -31.69 -0.73
C ALA A 415 3.14 -30.21 -0.52
N LEU A 416 2.31 -29.43 0.17
CA LEU A 416 2.68 -28.08 0.61
C LEU A 416 3.75 -28.13 1.71
N LEU A 417 3.60 -28.98 2.73
CA LEU A 417 4.58 -29.11 3.81
C LEU A 417 5.95 -29.57 3.27
N GLU A 418 5.96 -30.58 2.38
CA GLU A 418 7.18 -31.05 1.71
C GLU A 418 7.89 -29.91 0.94
N LEU A 419 7.12 -29.08 0.23
CA LEU A 419 7.67 -27.93 -0.47
C LEU A 419 8.29 -26.92 0.50
N LEU A 420 7.65 -26.67 1.65
CA LEU A 420 8.18 -25.73 2.65
C LEU A 420 9.46 -26.24 3.30
N GLU A 421 9.55 -27.54 3.61
CA GLU A 421 10.76 -28.19 4.14
C GLU A 421 11.94 -28.08 3.18
N GLU A 422 11.70 -28.16 1.87
CA GLU A 422 12.73 -28.05 0.85
C GLU A 422 13.12 -26.59 0.58
N VAL A 423 12.12 -25.73 0.36
CA VAL A 423 12.33 -24.34 -0.06
C VAL A 423 12.76 -23.46 1.11
N ARG A 424 12.31 -23.76 2.33
CA ARG A 424 12.73 -23.13 3.59
C ARG A 424 12.63 -21.61 3.60
N PHE A 425 11.44 -21.05 3.40
CA PHE A 425 11.21 -19.60 3.46
C PHE A 425 11.64 -19.03 4.83
N ASP A 426 12.23 -17.84 4.81
CA ASP A 426 12.71 -17.16 6.02
C ASP A 426 11.54 -16.67 6.86
N HIS A 427 10.50 -16.13 6.21
CA HIS A 427 9.27 -15.68 6.85
C HIS A 427 8.04 -16.22 6.12
N LEU A 428 6.96 -16.52 6.85
CA LEU A 428 5.73 -17.02 6.24
C LEU A 428 4.52 -16.62 7.08
N GLY A 429 3.53 -16.05 6.41
CA GLY A 429 2.17 -15.92 6.95
C GLY A 429 1.24 -16.98 6.38
N ALA A 430 0.42 -17.62 7.22
CA ALA A 430 -0.63 -18.53 6.77
C ALA A 430 -1.98 -18.06 7.28
N PHE A 431 -2.97 -18.06 6.39
CA PHE A 431 -4.32 -17.60 6.70
C PHE A 431 -5.35 -18.65 6.27
N PRO A 432 -6.45 -18.83 7.02
CA PRO A 432 -7.56 -19.63 6.53
C PRO A 432 -8.16 -18.96 5.28
N TYR A 433 -8.64 -19.77 4.34
CA TYR A 433 -9.43 -19.28 3.23
C TYR A 433 -10.66 -18.54 3.74
N SER A 434 -10.81 -17.27 3.33
CA SER A 434 -11.98 -16.45 3.63
C SER A 434 -12.83 -16.30 2.37
N VAL A 435 -14.14 -16.43 2.55
CA VAL A 435 -15.10 -16.40 1.44
C VAL A 435 -15.32 -14.98 1.00
N GLU A 436 -14.99 -14.71 -0.25
CA GLU A 436 -15.16 -13.40 -0.85
C GLU A 436 -16.25 -13.45 -1.91
N GLU A 437 -17.44 -12.94 -1.59
CA GLU A 437 -18.56 -12.93 -2.54
C GLU A 437 -18.15 -12.25 -3.87
N GLY A 438 -18.68 -12.73 -4.99
CA GLY A 438 -18.32 -12.25 -6.32
C GLY A 438 -17.01 -12.82 -6.87
N THR A 439 -16.24 -13.56 -6.06
CA THR A 439 -15.05 -14.27 -6.55
C THR A 439 -15.39 -15.66 -7.08
N PRO A 440 -14.64 -16.21 -8.05
CA PRO A 440 -14.83 -17.57 -8.54
C PRO A 440 -14.80 -18.65 -7.44
N ALA A 441 -13.95 -18.49 -6.43
CA ALA A 441 -13.82 -19.45 -5.34
C ALA A 441 -15.01 -19.46 -4.39
N ALA A 442 -15.75 -18.36 -4.27
CA ALA A 442 -16.95 -18.31 -3.42
C ALA A 442 -18.07 -19.25 -3.91
N ALA A 443 -18.11 -19.56 -5.22
CA ALA A 443 -19.08 -20.45 -5.83
C ALA A 443 -18.65 -21.94 -5.83
N MET A 444 -17.48 -22.28 -5.30
CA MET A 444 -16.98 -23.65 -5.26
C MET A 444 -17.67 -24.45 -4.13
N PRO A 445 -18.15 -25.69 -4.39
CA PRO A 445 -18.94 -26.46 -3.43
C PRO A 445 -18.12 -27.14 -2.32
N ASP A 446 -16.87 -27.50 -2.59
CA ASP A 446 -16.06 -28.39 -1.74
C ASP A 446 -15.32 -27.64 -0.64
N ARG A 447 -16.04 -27.06 0.32
CA ARG A 447 -15.40 -26.36 1.44
C ARG A 447 -14.72 -27.34 2.40
N VAL A 448 -13.50 -27.00 2.80
CA VAL A 448 -12.77 -27.73 3.85
C VAL A 448 -13.36 -27.34 5.22
N PRO A 449 -13.68 -28.29 6.11
CA PRO A 449 -14.19 -27.98 7.44
C PRO A 449 -13.21 -27.17 8.28
N ASP A 450 -13.68 -26.17 9.02
CA ASP A 450 -12.83 -25.31 9.85
C ASP A 450 -11.96 -26.07 10.85
N THR A 451 -12.42 -27.22 11.35
CA THR A 451 -11.62 -28.07 12.25
C THR A 451 -10.35 -28.57 11.57
N VAL A 452 -10.46 -28.99 10.31
CA VAL A 452 -9.33 -29.43 9.48
C VAL A 452 -8.44 -28.24 9.15
N VAL A 453 -9.00 -27.08 8.80
CA VAL A 453 -8.23 -25.86 8.53
C VAL A 453 -7.40 -25.44 9.75
N ARG A 454 -7.99 -25.49 10.96
CA ARG A 454 -7.27 -25.18 12.20
C ARG A 454 -6.13 -26.16 12.47
N GLU A 455 -6.38 -27.46 12.33
CA GLU A 455 -5.34 -28.49 12.48
C GLU A 455 -4.17 -28.28 11.49
N ARG A 456 -4.50 -28.02 10.22
CA ARG A 456 -3.50 -27.74 9.17
C ARG A 456 -2.70 -26.48 9.47
N LEU A 457 -3.35 -25.41 9.90
CA LEU A 457 -2.65 -24.18 10.33
C LEU A 457 -1.69 -24.46 11.49
N GLU A 458 -2.10 -25.25 12.50
CA GLU A 458 -1.23 -25.62 13.62
C GLU A 458 0.00 -26.42 13.15
N ARG A 459 -0.20 -27.45 12.33
CA ARG A 459 0.89 -28.26 11.75
C ARG A 459 1.85 -27.43 10.91
N LEU A 460 1.33 -26.54 10.06
CA LEU A 460 2.13 -25.69 9.20
C LEU A 460 2.93 -24.66 10.00
N MET A 461 2.32 -24.02 10.99
CA MET A 461 3.00 -23.03 11.84
C MET A 461 4.09 -23.68 12.70
N GLU A 462 3.90 -24.92 13.16
CA GLU A 462 4.94 -25.66 13.87
C GLU A 462 6.16 -25.92 12.96
N LEU A 463 5.93 -26.41 11.75
CA LEU A 463 6.98 -26.60 10.75
C LEU A 463 7.71 -25.28 10.46
N GLN A 464 6.96 -24.21 10.18
CA GLN A 464 7.54 -22.91 9.86
C GLN A 464 8.36 -22.34 11.02
N ARG A 465 7.95 -22.54 12.28
CA ARG A 465 8.72 -22.07 13.44
C ARG A 465 10.10 -22.72 13.46
N SER A 466 10.16 -24.04 13.23
CA SER A 466 11.44 -24.78 13.11
C SER A 466 12.32 -24.23 11.99
N ILE A 467 11.73 -24.04 10.79
CA ILE A 467 12.46 -23.49 9.63
C ILE A 467 13.00 -22.09 9.96
N THR A 468 12.18 -21.22 10.53
CA THR A 468 12.53 -19.82 10.86
C THR A 468 13.67 -19.77 11.86
N MET A 469 13.59 -20.58 12.92
CA MET A 469 14.64 -20.68 13.94
C MET A 469 15.98 -21.12 13.33
N GLU A 470 16.01 -22.22 12.58
CA GLU A 470 17.23 -22.71 11.91
C GLU A 470 17.77 -21.68 10.89
N ARG A 471 16.88 -20.95 10.22
CA ARG A 471 17.27 -19.86 9.31
C ARG A 471 17.86 -18.68 10.08
N ASN A 472 17.34 -18.35 11.26
CA ASN A 472 17.83 -17.27 12.10
C ASN A 472 19.17 -17.60 12.76
N GLU A 473 19.41 -18.86 13.15
CA GLU A 473 20.66 -19.33 13.76
C GLU A 473 21.91 -19.01 12.91
N ARG A 474 21.75 -18.91 11.58
CA ARG A 474 22.84 -18.52 10.67
C ARG A 474 23.43 -17.13 10.98
N TRP A 475 22.66 -16.29 11.65
CA TRP A 475 23.06 -14.93 12.02
C TRP A 475 23.88 -14.88 13.31
N ILE A 476 23.82 -15.91 14.17
CA ILE A 476 24.56 -15.94 15.44
C ILE A 476 26.05 -15.76 15.17
N GLY A 477 26.67 -14.84 15.90
CA GLY A 477 28.07 -14.44 15.78
C GLY A 477 28.37 -13.46 14.65
N ARG A 478 27.42 -13.16 13.74
CA ARG A 478 27.60 -12.17 12.68
C ARG A 478 27.32 -10.76 13.18
N GLU A 479 28.02 -9.79 12.62
CA GLU A 479 27.71 -8.37 12.80
C GLU A 479 26.83 -7.85 11.65
N THR A 480 25.72 -7.22 11.98
CA THR A 480 24.77 -6.66 11.02
C THR A 480 24.35 -5.24 11.42
N THR A 481 23.79 -4.52 10.46
CA THR A 481 23.21 -3.19 10.70
C THR A 481 21.76 -3.36 11.10
N VAL A 482 21.38 -2.72 12.20
CA VAL A 482 20.01 -2.75 12.76
C VAL A 482 19.45 -1.34 12.79
N LEU A 483 18.25 -1.16 12.25
CA LEU A 483 17.46 0.06 12.37
C LEU A 483 16.71 0.03 13.70
N VAL A 484 16.92 1.03 14.56
CA VAL A 484 16.23 1.14 15.85
C VAL A 484 14.80 1.63 15.62
N ASP A 485 13.79 0.89 16.07
CA ASP A 485 12.37 1.25 15.91
C ASP A 485 11.76 1.85 17.19
N SER A 486 12.13 1.34 18.36
CA SER A 486 11.62 1.82 19.65
C SER A 486 12.58 1.53 20.81
N LEU A 487 12.45 2.31 21.88
CA LEU A 487 13.16 2.09 23.15
C LEU A 487 12.33 1.20 24.08
N VAL A 488 13.00 0.38 24.88
CA VAL A 488 12.40 -0.48 25.89
C VAL A 488 12.41 0.28 27.23
N GLY A 489 11.29 0.89 27.64
CA GLY A 489 11.23 1.71 28.86
C GLY A 489 9.84 1.98 29.46
N ARG A 490 9.61 1.43 30.66
CA ARG A 490 8.58 1.56 31.74
C ARG A 490 7.13 2.05 31.52
N ASP A 491 6.77 2.82 30.49
CA ASP A 491 5.46 3.51 30.41
C ASP A 491 4.56 3.07 29.24
N SER A 492 4.63 1.81 28.82
CA SER A 492 3.55 1.24 28.02
C SER A 492 3.06 -0.06 28.62
N GLU A 493 1.81 -0.04 29.08
CA GLU A 493 1.02 -1.25 29.36
C GLU A 493 0.78 -2.11 28.09
N MET A 494 1.49 -1.82 26.98
CA MET A 494 1.30 -2.42 25.66
C MET A 494 2.62 -2.77 24.92
N ASP A 495 3.80 -2.35 25.40
CA ASP A 495 5.12 -2.78 24.85
C ASP A 495 5.93 -3.59 25.87
N THR A 496 5.25 -4.35 26.75
CA THR A 496 5.89 -5.55 27.27
C THR A 496 6.05 -6.49 26.09
N VAL A 497 7.24 -6.51 25.48
CA VAL A 497 7.65 -7.58 24.58
C VAL A 497 7.37 -8.88 25.32
N PRO A 498 6.39 -9.69 24.89
CA PRO A 498 6.19 -10.98 25.51
C PRO A 498 7.43 -11.76 25.17
N HIS A 499 8.19 -12.17 26.18
CA HIS A 499 9.44 -12.92 26.07
C HIS A 499 10.71 -12.11 25.81
N ALA A 500 10.78 -10.80 26.11
CA ALA A 500 12.12 -10.20 26.27
C ALA A 500 12.90 -11.02 27.32
N PRO A 501 14.03 -11.66 26.96
CA PRO A 501 14.83 -12.43 27.89
C PRO A 501 15.14 -11.62 29.15
N GLU A 502 15.13 -12.29 30.30
CA GLU A 502 15.55 -11.67 31.56
C GLU A 502 16.95 -11.05 31.38
N GLY A 503 17.04 -9.71 31.47
CA GLY A 503 18.28 -8.96 31.28
C GLY A 503 18.32 -8.00 30.08
N ILE A 504 17.34 -8.02 29.17
CA ILE A 504 17.25 -7.04 28.06
C ILE A 504 16.58 -5.72 28.49
N ALA A 505 15.79 -5.73 29.57
CA ALA A 505 15.17 -4.53 30.13
C ALA A 505 16.21 -3.62 30.81
N SER A 506 16.94 -2.86 30.01
CA SER A 506 17.82 -1.78 30.44
C SER A 506 17.18 -0.43 30.10
N GLU A 507 17.59 0.65 30.77
CA GLU A 507 17.12 2.02 30.42
C GLU A 507 17.47 2.43 28.98
N ARG A 508 18.40 1.70 28.34
CA ARG A 508 18.89 1.92 26.97
C ARG A 508 18.61 0.73 26.05
N GLY A 509 17.75 -0.19 26.49
CA GLY A 509 17.32 -1.32 25.68
C GLY A 509 16.47 -0.84 24.51
N ALA A 510 16.49 -1.56 23.39
CA ALA A 510 15.74 -1.17 22.22
C ALA A 510 15.27 -2.38 21.41
N ILE A 511 14.22 -2.12 20.62
CA ILE A 511 13.75 -3.01 19.56
C ILE A 511 14.17 -2.40 18.24
N GLY A 512 14.76 -3.20 17.37
CA GLY A 512 15.09 -2.81 16.01
C GLY A 512 14.87 -3.93 15.01
N ARG A 513 15.27 -3.71 13.76
CA ARG A 513 15.16 -4.68 12.67
C ARG A 513 16.40 -4.71 11.80
N THR A 514 16.75 -5.91 11.35
CA THR A 514 17.74 -6.10 10.28
C THR A 514 17.14 -5.79 8.90
N VAL A 515 17.99 -5.75 7.87
CA VAL A 515 17.55 -5.73 6.46
C VAL A 515 16.62 -6.91 6.11
N GLY A 516 16.68 -8.01 6.86
CA GLY A 516 15.87 -9.21 6.65
C GLY A 516 14.51 -9.21 7.35
N GLN A 517 14.16 -8.16 8.09
CA GLN A 517 12.94 -8.08 8.91
C GLN A 517 12.11 -6.83 8.56
N ALA A 518 10.85 -7.04 8.16
CA ALA A 518 9.89 -5.98 7.93
C ALA A 518 9.14 -5.58 9.21
N LEU A 519 8.78 -4.29 9.31
CA LEU A 519 8.06 -3.76 10.47
C LEU A 519 6.70 -4.46 10.66
N GLU A 520 6.34 -4.74 11.91
CA GLU A 520 5.05 -5.29 12.37
C GLU A 520 4.68 -6.70 11.87
N ILE A 521 5.37 -7.25 10.87
CA ILE A 521 4.97 -8.51 10.22
C ILE A 521 5.99 -9.65 10.35
N ASP A 522 7.26 -9.33 10.61
CA ASP A 522 8.34 -10.29 10.82
C ASP A 522 8.87 -10.12 12.27
N GLY A 523 9.76 -11.03 12.69
CA GLY A 523 10.43 -10.92 13.99
C GLY A 523 11.32 -9.68 14.12
N VAL A 524 11.81 -9.41 15.33
CA VAL A 524 12.58 -8.21 15.66
C VAL A 524 14.00 -8.54 16.12
N VAL A 525 14.81 -7.50 16.38
CA VAL A 525 16.09 -7.59 17.08
C VAL A 525 15.96 -6.91 18.43
N HIS A 526 16.20 -7.67 19.50
CA HIS A 526 16.32 -7.16 20.85
C HIS A 526 17.77 -6.73 21.10
N ILE A 527 17.96 -5.46 21.43
CA ILE A 527 19.27 -4.87 21.70
C ILE A 527 19.33 -4.45 23.16
N SER A 528 20.35 -4.93 23.89
CA SER A 528 20.51 -4.66 25.32
C SER A 528 20.87 -3.21 25.65
N ASP A 529 21.67 -2.57 24.79
CA ASP A 529 22.10 -1.17 24.93
C ASP A 529 22.43 -0.55 23.56
N ILE A 530 21.64 0.43 23.14
CA ILE A 530 21.90 1.20 21.91
C ILE A 530 22.76 2.46 22.15
N GLY A 531 23.20 2.71 23.39
CA GLY A 531 23.91 3.90 23.82
C GLY A 531 23.04 5.14 23.77
N ASP A 532 23.48 6.14 23.00
CA ASP A 532 22.77 7.41 22.85
C ASP A 532 21.94 7.46 21.55
N ALA A 533 21.93 6.36 20.78
CA ALA A 533 21.17 6.27 19.54
C ALA A 533 19.66 6.43 19.79
N GLN A 534 18.96 6.91 18.77
CA GLN A 534 17.52 7.18 18.82
C GLN A 534 16.74 6.31 17.81
N PRO A 535 15.43 6.11 18.00
CA PRO A 535 14.57 5.53 16.98
C PRO A 535 14.75 6.24 15.63
N GLY A 536 14.94 5.46 14.57
CA GLY A 536 15.27 5.93 13.22
C GLY A 536 16.76 5.96 12.90
N GLU A 537 17.65 5.71 13.87
CA GLU A 537 19.08 5.58 13.64
C GLU A 537 19.50 4.12 13.42
N PHE A 538 20.63 3.95 12.73
CA PHE A 538 21.22 2.64 12.47
C PHE A 538 22.37 2.39 13.44
N VAL A 539 22.43 1.17 13.99
CA VAL A 539 23.51 0.71 14.88
C VAL A 539 24.09 -0.60 14.37
N ARG A 540 25.38 -0.85 14.60
CA ARG A 540 26.00 -2.15 14.36
C ARG A 540 25.79 -3.05 15.57
N VAL A 541 25.29 -4.25 15.29
CA VAL A 541 24.92 -5.23 16.31
C VAL A 541 25.54 -6.57 15.93
N ARG A 542 26.21 -7.21 16.87
CA ARG A 542 26.54 -8.63 16.76
C ARG A 542 25.36 -9.43 17.29
N ILE A 543 24.85 -10.34 16.48
CA ILE A 543 23.79 -11.25 16.92
C ILE A 543 24.41 -12.30 17.84
N ASP A 544 23.92 -12.38 19.07
CA ASP A 544 24.44 -13.26 20.10
C ASP A 544 23.59 -14.53 20.24
N ASP A 545 22.29 -14.43 20.00
CA ASP A 545 21.34 -15.53 20.16
C ASP A 545 20.07 -15.35 19.30
N VAL A 546 19.23 -16.38 19.25
CA VAL A 546 17.93 -16.42 18.57
C VAL A 546 16.87 -16.91 19.55
N LEU A 547 15.71 -16.25 19.55
CA LEU A 547 14.55 -16.66 20.33
C LEU A 547 13.32 -16.71 19.43
N ASP A 548 12.90 -17.91 19.06
CA ASP A 548 11.83 -18.14 18.09
C ASP A 548 12.09 -17.40 16.76
N ASP A 549 11.29 -16.37 16.44
CA ASP A 549 11.39 -15.51 15.28
C ASP A 549 12.28 -14.27 15.50
N ASP A 550 12.65 -14.00 16.75
CA ASP A 550 13.43 -12.84 17.16
C ASP A 550 14.93 -13.13 17.23
N LEU A 551 15.72 -12.08 17.03
CA LEU A 551 17.17 -12.09 17.22
C LEU A 551 17.51 -11.32 18.49
N ILE A 552 18.57 -11.74 19.18
CA ILE A 552 19.14 -11.03 20.32
C ILE A 552 20.56 -10.62 19.96
N GLY A 553 20.90 -9.36 20.20
CA GLY A 553 22.24 -8.89 19.89
C GLY A 553 22.74 -7.76 20.77
N THR A 554 24.06 -7.60 20.74
CA THR A 554 24.78 -6.55 21.46
C THR A 554 25.41 -5.59 20.47
N ARG A 555 25.27 -4.29 20.74
CA ARG A 555 25.88 -3.23 19.93
C ARG A 555 27.41 -3.36 19.94
N THR A 556 28.04 -3.24 18.78
CA THR A 556 29.49 -3.34 18.62
C THR A 556 30.19 -2.01 18.36
N ASP A 557 29.44 -0.95 18.03
CA ASP A 557 30.00 0.38 17.86
C ASP A 557 30.45 0.94 19.23
N ARG A 558 31.77 1.08 19.41
CA ARG A 558 32.34 1.79 20.57
C ARG A 558 31.95 3.26 20.50
N VAL A 559 31.53 3.81 21.64
CA VAL A 559 31.45 5.27 21.86
C VAL A 559 32.85 5.86 21.68
N GLU A 560 33.16 6.39 20.51
CA GLU A 560 34.27 7.33 20.37
C GLU A 560 33.76 8.71 20.75
N GLY A 561 34.06 9.10 21.99
CA GLY A 561 33.74 10.40 22.54
C GLY A 561 34.44 11.54 21.82
N GLY A 562 33.73 12.67 21.81
CA GLY A 562 34.15 14.05 21.60
C GLY A 562 35.55 14.34 21.05
N MET A 563 35.57 15.06 19.93
CA MET A 563 36.15 16.41 19.92
C MET A 563 35.36 17.34 19.00
#